data_AF-A0A7V8VYF0-F1
#
_entry.id   AF-A0A7V8VYF0-F1
#
_cell.length_a   1.000
_cell.length_b   1.000
_cell.length_c   1.000
_cell.angle_alpha   90.00
_cell.angle_beta   90.00
_cell.angle_gamma   90.00
#
_symmetry.space_group_name_H-M   'P 1'
#
loop_
_entity.id
_entity.type
_entity.pdbx_description
1 polymer ?
#
loop_
_entity_poly.entity_id
_entity_poly.type
_entity_poly.pdbx_seq_one_letter_code
_entity_poly.pdbx_strand_id
1 'polypeptide(L)' 'SVHGQHFSFASPAVPWLECFVGSPPGVPLEEVWGLPGQEVPKDGYLVPSDAPGFGLEIPDDWFAPFF' A
#
# COMPACT_ATOMS: atom_id res chain seq x y z
N SER A 1 -5.14 0.53 -0.63
CA SER A 1 -4.42 1.46 -1.52
C SER A 1 -3.73 2.54 -0.68
N VAL A 2 -2.69 3.19 -1.18
CA VAL A 2 -2.00 4.30 -0.46
C VAL A 2 -2.93 5.46 -0.11
N HIS A 3 -3.89 5.79 -0.99
CA HIS A 3 -4.89 6.83 -0.74
C HIS A 3 -5.73 6.53 0.51
N GLY A 4 -6.19 5.28 0.65
CA GLY A 4 -6.95 4.84 1.82
C GLY A 4 -6.09 4.83 3.08
N GLN A 5 -4.84 4.38 3.00
CA GLN A 5 -3.90 4.36 4.13
C GLN A 5 -3.72 5.76 4.73
N HIS A 6 -3.36 6.75 3.91
CA HIS A 6 -3.16 8.12 4.39
C HIS A 6 -4.47 8.77 4.88
N PHE A 7 -5.58 8.57 4.16
CA PHE A 7 -6.86 9.15 4.57
C PHE A 7 -7.37 8.61 5.91
N SER A 8 -7.40 7.28 6.06
CA SER A 8 -7.88 6.65 7.30
C SER A 8 -6.98 7.00 8.49
N PHE A 9 -5.66 7.06 8.29
CA PHE A 9 -4.72 7.43 9.35
C PHE A 9 -4.89 8.89 9.83
N ALA A 10 -5.22 9.81 8.92
CA ALA A 10 -5.38 11.23 9.23
C ALA A 10 -6.79 11.62 9.71
N SER A 11 -7.79 10.76 9.51
CA SER A 11 -9.19 11.08 9.79
C SER A 11 -9.68 10.45 11.10
N PRO A 12 -9.96 11.25 12.15
CA PRO A 12 -10.43 10.72 13.43
C PRO A 12 -11.82 10.06 13.36
N ALA A 13 -12.58 10.34 12.29
CA ALA A 13 -13.88 9.72 12.05
C ALA A 13 -13.77 8.31 11.41
N VAL A 14 -12.57 7.87 11.04
CA VAL A 14 -12.32 6.61 10.32
C VAL A 14 -11.41 5.71 11.18
N PRO A 15 -11.97 4.87 12.05
CA PRO A 15 -11.17 4.08 13.01
C PRO A 15 -10.44 2.90 12.37
N TRP A 16 -10.83 2.49 11.17
CA TRP A 16 -10.29 1.32 10.47
C TRP A 16 -10.13 1.57 8.97
N LEU A 17 -9.21 0.81 8.37
CA LEU A 17 -9.01 0.73 6.93
C LEU A 17 -9.30 -0.69 6.45
N GLU A 18 -9.89 -0.81 5.27
CA GLU A 18 -10.05 -2.09 4.58
C GLU A 18 -8.73 -2.54 3.92
N CYS A 19 -8.40 -3.83 4.09
CA CYS A 19 -7.34 -4.50 3.37
C CYS A 19 -7.92 -5.63 2.51
N PHE A 20 -7.88 -5.48 1.19
CA PHE A 20 -8.19 -6.56 0.28
C PHE A 20 -7.06 -7.59 0.26
N VAL A 21 -7.38 -8.85 0.53
CA VAL A 21 -6.43 -9.97 0.49
C VAL A 21 -6.59 -10.71 -0.83
N GLY A 22 -5.67 -10.43 -1.76
CA GLY A 22 -5.57 -11.10 -3.05
C GLY A 22 -4.57 -12.25 -3.10
N SER A 23 -3.87 -12.55 -2.00
CA SER A 23 -2.88 -13.63 -1.97
C SER A 23 -3.56 -15.00 -2.06
N PRO A 24 -2.96 -15.98 -2.78
CA PRO A 24 -3.41 -17.36 -2.70
C PRO A 24 -3.31 -17.90 -1.26
N PRO A 25 -4.11 -18.92 -0.90
CA PRO A 25 -4.00 -19.55 0.40
C PRO A 25 -2.56 -20.03 0.70
N GLY A 26 -2.03 -19.66 1.85
CA GLY A 26 -0.68 -20.03 2.29
C GLY A 26 0.45 -19.16 1.73
N VAL A 27 0.15 -18.20 0.85
CA VAL A 27 1.13 -17.23 0.34
C VAL A 27 1.13 -15.98 1.22
N PRO A 28 2.30 -15.56 1.77
CA PRO A 28 2.44 -14.32 2.52
C PRO A 28 1.94 -13.10 1.73
N LEU A 29 1.38 -12.11 2.43
CA LEU A 29 0.86 -10.90 1.78
C LEU A 29 1.98 -10.13 1.08
N GLU A 30 3.18 -10.12 1.66
CA GLU A 30 4.37 -9.43 1.17
C GLU A 30 4.79 -9.88 -0.23
N GLU A 31 4.53 -11.14 -0.60
CA GLU A 31 4.93 -11.69 -1.91
C GLU A 31 4.04 -11.18 -3.05
N VAL A 32 2.83 -10.74 -2.73
CA VAL A 32 1.85 -10.24 -3.71
C VAL A 32 1.43 -8.81 -3.42
N TRP A 33 2.14 -8.14 -2.51
CA TRP A 33 1.74 -6.82 -2.04
C TRP A 33 1.93 -5.77 -3.14
N GLY A 34 1.01 -4.81 -3.17
CA GLY A 34 0.71 -3.95 -4.32
C GLY A 34 1.89 -3.23 -4.97
N LEU A 35 1.93 -1.90 -4.81
CA LEU A 35 2.95 -1.05 -5.44
C LEU A 35 4.17 -0.92 -4.52
N PRO A 36 5.40 -0.87 -5.05
CA PRO A 36 6.57 -0.59 -4.21
C PRO A 36 6.41 0.75 -3.47
N GLY A 37 6.85 0.78 -2.22
CA GLY A 37 6.62 1.90 -1.30
C GLY A 37 5.24 1.93 -0.62
N GLN A 38 4.27 1.10 -1.04
CA GLN A 38 3.02 0.94 -0.30
C GLN A 38 3.23 0.06 0.94
N GLU A 39 2.85 0.58 2.11
CA GLU A 39 2.98 -0.14 3.37
C GLU A 39 2.08 -1.38 3.45
N VAL A 40 2.64 -2.47 3.99
CA VAL A 40 1.98 -3.77 4.20
C VAL A 40 1.40 -3.84 5.62
N PRO A 41 0.11 -4.14 5.81
CA PRO A 41 -0.44 -4.48 7.10
C PRO A 41 0.20 -5.74 7.66
N LYS A 42 0.69 -5.64 8.89
CA LYS A 42 1.24 -6.74 9.67
C LYS A 42 0.42 -6.89 10.93
N ASP A 43 -0.07 -8.12 11.17
CA ASP A 43 -0.92 -8.43 12.33
C ASP A 43 -2.16 -7.52 12.47
N GLY A 44 -2.70 -7.06 11.34
CA GLY A 44 -3.87 -6.17 11.30
C GLY A 44 -3.58 -4.68 11.47
N TYR A 45 -2.31 -4.27 11.56
CA TYR A 45 -1.91 -2.88 11.74
C TYR A 45 -0.97 -2.41 10.64
N LEU A 46 -1.00 -1.11 10.33
CA LEU A 46 -0.01 -0.44 9.50
C LEU A 46 0.12 1.03 9.90
N VAL A 47 1.27 1.61 9.62
CA VAL A 47 1.48 3.07 9.60
C VAL A 47 1.80 3.42 8.15
N PRO A 48 1.13 4.41 7.52
CA PRO A 48 1.48 4.82 6.16
C PRO A 48 2.90 5.36 6.08
N SER A 49 3.51 5.32 4.88
CA SER A 49 4.84 5.85 4.64
C SER A 49 4.90 7.36 4.95
N ASP A 50 6.05 7.82 5.48
CA ASP A 50 6.34 9.24 5.72
C ASP A 50 7.07 9.92 4.56
N ALA A 51 7.35 9.18 3.49
CA ALA A 51 8.00 9.71 2.29
C ALA A 51 7.10 10.71 1.54
N PRO A 52 7.68 11.59 0.70
CA PRO A 52 6.92 12.62 -0.02
C PRO A 52 5.72 12.08 -0.81
N GLY A 53 4.60 12.79 -0.76
CA GLY A 53 3.36 12.39 -1.43
C GLY A 53 2.75 11.15 -0.76
N PHE A 54 2.63 10.06 -1.53
CA PHE A 54 2.11 8.77 -1.06
C PHE A 54 3.21 7.72 -0.84
N GLY A 55 4.48 8.13 -0.90
CA GLY A 55 5.62 7.23 -0.70
C GLY A 55 5.77 6.11 -1.73
N LEU A 56 5.12 6.21 -2.90
CA LEU A 56 5.20 5.21 -3.95
C LEU A 56 6.54 5.30 -4.70
N GLU A 57 7.12 4.15 -4.96
CA GLU A 57 8.32 3.97 -5.77
C GLU A 57 7.92 3.25 -7.06
N ILE A 58 7.79 3.98 -8.17
CA ILE A 58 7.47 3.36 -9.46
C ILE A 58 8.78 2.95 -10.12
N PRO A 59 9.02 1.66 -10.37
CA PRO A 59 10.23 1.19 -11.03
C PRO A 59 10.37 1.75 -12.45
N ASP A 60 11.60 2.13 -12.83
CA ASP A 60 11.86 2.72 -14.15
C ASP A 60 11.52 1.76 -15.30
N ASP A 61 11.64 0.45 -15.08
CA ASP A 61 11.32 -0.59 -16.05
C ASP A 61 9.81 -0.76 -16.30
N TRP A 62 8.95 -0.14 -15.49
CA TRP A 62 7.50 -0.11 -15.73
C TRP A 62 7.09 0.97 -16.72
N PHE A 63 7.98 1.93 -17.01
CA PHE A 63 7.72 2.94 -18.03
C PHE A 63 7.95 2.35 -19.42
N ALA A 64 6.93 2.41 -20.26
CA ALA A 64 7.10 2.19 -21.69
C ALA A 64 7.53 3.50 -22.36
N PRO A 65 8.44 3.46 -23.36
CA PRO A 65 8.73 4.62 -24.19
C PRO A 65 7.44 5.14 -24.81
N PHE A 66 7.25 6.46 -24.77
CA PHE A 66 6.17 7.10 -25.50
C PHE A 66 6.63 7.36 -26.95
N PHE A 67 6.82 6.29 -27.73
CA PHE A 67 7.00 6.31 -29.19
C PHE A 67 6.99 4.89 -29.78
#